data_AF-A0A952MC10-F1
#
_entry.id   AF-A0A952MC10-F1
#
_cell.length_a   1.000
_cell.length_b   1.000
_cell.length_c   1.000
_cell.angle_alpha   90.00
_cell.angle_beta   90.00
_cell.angle_gamma   90.00
#
_symmetry.space_group_name_H-M   'P 1'
#
loop_
_entity.id
_entity.type
_entity.pdbx_description
1 polymer ?
#
loop_
_entity_poly.entity_id
_entity_poly.type
_entity_poly.pdbx_seq_one_letter_code
_entity_poly.pdbx_strand_id
1 'polypeptide(L)' 'MYSANADKYYVGHTSDMERRLNEHNSNQTRYTSQTAKGWKVVYTEHFGSRSEAMKREREIKSKKSRKYIEVLIGGGAG' A
#
# COMPACT_ATOMS: atom_id res chain seq x y z
N MET A 1 -1.07 0.49 -1.62
CA MET A 1 -2.52 0.41 -1.93
C MET A 1 -3.18 1.74 -1.65
N TYR A 2 -4.28 2.05 -2.33
CA TYR A 2 -5.07 3.26 -2.12
C TYR A 2 -6.53 2.90 -1.89
N SER A 3 -7.17 3.53 -0.90
CA SER A 3 -8.61 3.44 -0.68
C SER A 3 -9.24 4.77 -1.08
N ALA A 4 -10.04 4.76 -2.14
CA ALA A 4 -10.79 5.93 -2.58
C ALA A 4 -11.87 6.35 -1.56
N ASN A 5 -12.43 5.40 -0.81
CA ASN A 5 -13.45 5.70 0.19
C ASN A 5 -12.89 6.42 1.42
N ALA A 6 -11.66 6.09 1.83
CA ALA A 6 -11.01 6.72 2.99
C ALA A 6 -10.03 7.83 2.61
N ASP A 7 -9.78 8.03 1.31
CA ASP A 7 -8.71 8.88 0.77
C ASP A 7 -7.35 8.62 1.46
N LYS A 8 -7.03 7.34 1.63
CA LYS A 8 -5.84 6.88 2.39
C LYS A 8 -4.95 5.99 1.56
N TYR A 9 -3.65 6.22 1.70
CA TYR A 9 -2.61 5.35 1.18
C TYR A 9 -2.15 4.37 2.27
N TYR A 10 -2.08 3.09 1.88
CA TYR A 10 -1.44 2.04 2.66
C TYR A 10 -0.11 1.68 2.03
N VAL A 11 0.95 1.76 2.83
CA VAL A 11 2.32 1.40 2.47
C VAL A 11 2.78 0.27 3.37
N GLY A 12 3.12 -0.87 2.77
CA GLY A 12 3.59 -2.06 3.47
C GLY A 12 4.13 -3.08 2.47
N HIS A 13 4.90 -4.04 2.97
CA HIS A 13 5.35 -5.22 2.22
C HIS A 13 4.49 -6.44 2.54
N THR A 14 4.35 -7.34 1.56
CA THR A 14 3.74 -8.67 1.74
C THR A 14 4.35 -9.63 0.72
N SER A 15 4.40 -10.91 1.05
CA SER A 15 4.74 -11.97 0.11
C SER A 15 3.58 -12.34 -0.80
N ASP A 16 2.35 -12.05 -0.35
CA ASP A 16 1.11 -12.36 -1.05
C ASP A 16 0.24 -11.10 -1.09
N MET A 17 0.18 -10.47 -2.27
CA MET A 17 -0.56 -9.24 -2.52
C MET A 17 -2.07 -9.47 -2.57
N GLU A 18 -2.52 -10.57 -3.16
CA GLU A 18 -3.94 -10.90 -3.29
C GLU A 18 -4.56 -11.21 -1.95
N ARG A 19 -3.90 -12.05 -1.14
CA ARG A 19 -4.35 -12.36 0.21
C ARG A 19 -4.44 -11.09 1.05
N ARG A 20 -3.43 -10.21 0.97
CA ARG A 20 -3.43 -8.93 1.69
C ARG A 20 -4.57 -8.03 1.24
N LEU A 21 -4.80 -7.91 -0.07
CA LEU A 21 -5.89 -7.12 -0.62
C LEU A 21 -7.25 -7.67 -0.17
N ASN A 22 -7.42 -8.98 -0.20
CA ASN A 22 -8.61 -9.66 0.27
C ASN A 22 -8.81 -9.48 1.78
N GLU A 23 -7.77 -9.58 2.62
CA GLU A 23 -7.86 -9.26 4.06
C GLU A 23 -8.35 -7.83 4.31
N HIS A 24 -7.84 -6.86 3.54
CA HIS A 24 -8.24 -5.46 3.65
C HIS A 24 -9.66 -5.18 3.11
N ASN A 25 -10.12 -5.93 2.11
CA ASN A 25 -11.45 -5.77 1.51
C ASN A 25 -12.53 -6.67 2.15
N SER A 26 -12.17 -7.78 2.81
CA SER A 26 -13.09 -8.80 3.35
C SER A 26 -13.69 -8.43 4.70
N ASN A 27 -13.51 -7.20 5.19
CA ASN A 27 -14.09 -6.69 6.43
C ASN A 27 -13.76 -7.50 7.72
N GLN A 28 -12.79 -8.43 7.68
CA GLN A 28 -12.46 -9.35 8.77
C GLN A 28 -11.90 -8.65 10.02
N THR A 29 -11.32 -7.45 9.87
CA THR A 29 -10.77 -6.67 10.99
C THR A 29 -11.61 -5.42 11.23
N ARG A 30 -12.38 -5.40 12.35
CA ARG A 30 -13.30 -4.30 12.75
C ARG A 30 -12.70 -2.88 12.64
N TYR A 31 -11.38 -2.74 12.71
CA TYR A 31 -10.68 -1.44 12.76
C TYR A 31 -10.37 -0.82 11.38
N THR A 32 -10.16 -1.61 10.33
CA THR A 32 -9.83 -1.14 8.96
C THR A 32 -10.99 -1.33 7.98
N SER A 33 -11.84 -2.32 8.26
CA SER A 33 -13.10 -2.68 7.59
C SER A 33 -14.11 -1.52 7.50
N GLN A 34 -14.25 -0.75 8.58
CA GLN A 34 -15.37 0.18 8.71
C GLN A 34 -15.11 1.55 8.08
N THR A 35 -13.84 1.89 7.82
CA THR A 35 -13.44 3.24 7.36
C THR A 35 -12.97 3.24 5.90
N ALA A 36 -12.47 2.13 5.38
CA ALA A 36 -11.80 2.09 4.08
C ALA A 36 -12.25 0.88 3.26
N LYS A 37 -13.39 1.01 2.58
CA LYS A 37 -13.82 0.02 1.57
C LYS A 37 -13.07 0.25 0.25
N GLY A 38 -12.95 -0.78 -0.58
CA GLY A 38 -12.44 -0.65 -1.95
C GLY A 38 -10.95 -0.29 -2.01
N TRP A 39 -10.12 -0.99 -1.24
CA TRP A 39 -8.68 -0.93 -1.42
C TRP A 39 -8.34 -1.41 -2.83
N LYS A 40 -7.50 -0.65 -3.53
CA LYS A 40 -6.96 -1.00 -4.84
C LYS A 40 -5.44 -0.97 -4.78
N VAL A 41 -4.82 -1.93 -5.45
CA VAL A 41 -3.38 -1.92 -5.69
C VAL A 41 -3.11 -0.87 -6.78
N VAL A 42 -2.39 0.19 -6.42
CA VAL A 42 -2.04 1.30 -7.32
C VAL A 42 -0.55 1.32 -7.64
N TYR A 43 0.26 0.61 -6.85
CA TYR A 43 1.71 0.55 -6.98
C TYR A 43 2.24 -0.68 -6.25
N THR A 44 3.20 -1.36 -6.86
CA THR A 44 3.89 -2.55 -6.34
C THR A 44 5.34 -2.53 -6.79
N GLU A 45 6.25 -2.87 -5.88
CA GLU A 45 7.66 -3.08 -6.17
C GLU A 45 8.06 -4.48 -5.70
N HIS A 46 8.84 -5.18 -6.52
CA HIS A 46 9.40 -6.48 -6.17
C HIS A 46 10.84 -6.31 -5.70
N PHE A 47 11.19 -6.99 -4.60
CA PHE A 47 12.54 -6.99 -4.03
C PHE A 47 13.01 -8.43 -3.86
N GLY A 48 14.30 -8.67 -4.13
CA GLY A 48 14.91 -10.00 -3.95
C GLY A 48 15.08 -10.39 -2.49
N SER A 49 15.09 -9.42 -1.57
CA SER A 49 15.23 -9.66 -0.15
C SER A 49 14.21 -8.89 0.69
N ARG A 50 13.83 -9.49 1.84
CA ARG A 50 13.00 -8.82 2.85
C ARG A 50 13.65 -7.54 3.38
N SER A 51 14.97 -7.51 3.48
CA SER A 51 15.72 -6.34 3.97
C SER A 51 15.54 -5.14 3.05
N GLU A 52 15.63 -5.35 1.74
CA GLU A 52 15.40 -4.30 0.73
C GLU A 52 13.96 -3.80 0.77
N ALA A 53 12.98 -4.71 0.82
CA ALA A 53 11.57 -4.34 0.93
C ALA A 53 11.30 -3.48 2.18
N MET A 54 11.86 -3.86 3.32
CA MET A 54 11.73 -3.09 4.56
C MET A 54 12.44 -1.74 4.51
N LYS A 55 13.62 -1.68 3.88
CA LYS A 55 14.37 -0.41 3.69
C LYS A 55 13.56 0.54 2.82
N ARG A 56 12.99 0.06 1.72
CA ARG A 56 12.12 0.84 0.84
C ARG A 56 10.85 1.30 1.55
N GLU A 57 10.18 0.41 2.27
CA GLU A 57 8.99 0.77 3.04
C GLU A 57 9.30 1.87 4.06
N ARG A 58 10.43 1.76 4.78
CA ARG A 58 10.87 2.78 5.74
C ARG A 58 11.19 4.10 5.05
N GLU A 59 11.82 4.07 3.89
CA GLU A 59 12.10 5.27 3.09
C GLU A 59 10.81 5.97 2.66
N ILE A 60 9.84 5.24 2.10
CA ILE A 60 8.55 5.80 1.70
C ILE A 60 7.81 6.38 2.92
N LYS A 61 7.80 5.65 4.04
CA LYS A 61 7.18 6.10 5.29
C LYS A 61 7.90 7.32 5.89
N SER A 62 9.22 7.43 5.75
CA SER A 62 9.99 8.54 6.30
C SER A 62 9.75 9.85 5.56
N LYS A 63 9.46 9.80 4.26
CA LYS A 63 9.08 10.99 3.48
C LYS A 63 7.81 11.66 4.01
N LYS A 64 6.89 10.89 4.62
CA LYS A 64 5.58 11.36 5.16
C LYS A 64 4.83 12.29 4.21
N SER A 65 5.08 12.16 2.91
CA SER A 65 4.61 13.08 1.88
C SER A 65 3.68 12.33 0.96
N ARG A 66 2.42 12.75 0.95
CA ARG A 66 1.41 12.23 0.03
C ARG A 66 1.82 12.43 -1.42
N LYS A 67 2.34 13.63 -1.74
CA LYS A 67 2.84 13.96 -3.07
C LYS A 67 3.94 13.00 -3.53
N TYR A 68 4.82 12.58 -2.62
CA TYR A 68 5.84 11.59 -2.95
C TYR A 68 5.23 10.23 -3.33
N ILE A 69 4.22 9.76 -2.59
CA ILE A 69 3.50 8.52 -2.92
C ILE A 69 2.79 8.63 -4.27
N GLU A 70 2.16 9.78 -4.55
CA GLU A 70 1.50 10.04 -5.83
C GLU A 70 2.50 10.09 -7.00
N VAL A 71 3.68 10.67 -6.79
CA VAL A 71 4.77 10.64 -7.78
C VAL A 71 5.27 9.22 -8.03
N LEU A 72 5.38 8.38 -6.99
CA LEU A 72 5.75 6.97 -7.17
C LEU A 72 4.69 6.21 -7.98
N ILE A 73 3.41 6.45 -7.71
CA ILE A 73 2.29 5.84 -8.44
C ILE A 73 2.27 6.32 -9.90
N GLY A 74 2.39 7.62 -10.14
CA GLY A 74 2.31 8.22 -11.48
C GLY A 74 3.59 8.07 -12.31
N GLY A 75 4.75 7.92 -11.67
CA GLY A 75 6.05 7.75 -12.32
C GLY A 75 6.43 6.30 -12.61
N GLY A 76 5.66 5.33 -12.11
CA GLY A 76 5.86 3.89 -12.38
C GLY A 76 5.14 3.37 -13.62
N ALA A 77 4.47 4.24 -14.38
CA ALA A 77 3.87 3.92 -15.67
C ALA A 77 4.69 4.57 -16.79
N GLY A 78 5.75 3.86 -17.19
CA GLY A 78 6.57 4.11 -18.37
C GLY A 78 7.19 2.81 -18.80
#